data_AF-A0A812M3X1-F1
#
_entry.id   AF-A0A812M3X1-F1
#
_cell.length_a   1.000
_cell.length_b   1.000
_cell.length_c   1.000
_cell.angle_alpha   90.00
_cell.angle_beta   90.00
_cell.angle_gamma   90.00
#
_symmetry.space_group_name_H-M   'P 1'
#
loop_
_entity.id
_entity.type
_entity.pdbx_description
1 polymer ?
#
loop_
_entity_poly.entity_id
_entity_poly.type
_entity_poly.pdbx_seq_one_letter_code
_entity_poly.pdbx_strand_id
1 'polypeptide(L)'
;MYDSEEWCSPPQIEIIRISEVFNPIVNNAYYQQLSQMQEVWGTDRQPIPEMSRAIPIRTAWDRNRMNEVLLFHGCKWDSLFGILRRGFDPRLGGINTGAAFGIGCYFTTVASKADAYTERWEEWEGRPNCEIPADLRCLLVARVALGEIFELREADASLRRPPTGAAPGPIKTRLYKAIDGN
;
A
#
# COMPACT_ATOMS: atom_id res chain seq x y z
N MET A 1 -7.94 6.64 22.95
CA MET A 1 -7.18 7.01 24.14
C MET A 1 -5.73 6.63 23.83
N TYR A 2 -4.90 7.59 23.45
CA TYR A 2 -3.48 7.39 23.06
C TYR A 2 -2.60 8.38 23.82
N ASP A 3 -2.86 8.56 25.12
CA ASP A 3 -2.06 9.40 26.01
C ASP A 3 -1.42 8.49 27.06
N SER A 4 -0.40 7.74 26.65
CA SER A 4 0.51 7.10 27.60
C SER A 4 1.45 8.19 28.12
N GLU A 5 1.35 8.53 29.40
CA GLU A 5 2.32 9.39 30.09
C GLU A 5 3.66 8.67 30.34
N GLU A 6 3.70 7.34 30.12
CA GLU A 6 4.90 6.54 30.27
C GLU A 6 5.79 6.63 29.03
N TRP A 7 7.00 7.13 29.24
CA TRP A 7 8.06 7.13 28.25
C TRP A 7 8.55 5.69 28.04
N CYS A 8 8.19 5.07 26.92
CA CYS A 8 8.77 3.79 26.54
C CYS A 8 10.06 4.00 25.72
N SER A 9 10.99 3.05 25.85
CA SER A 9 12.15 3.03 24.96
C SER A 9 11.68 2.83 23.52
N PRO A 10 12.32 3.48 22.52
CA PRO A 10 11.92 3.33 21.13
C PRO A 10 11.99 1.85 20.73
N PRO A 11 11.06 1.37 19.88
CA PRO A 11 11.06 -0.01 19.43
C PRO A 11 12.40 -0.32 18.76
N GLN A 12 13.06 -1.36 19.24
CA GLN A 12 14.29 -1.87 18.64
C GLN A 12 13.88 -2.78 17.49
N ILE A 13 14.15 -2.35 16.26
CA ILE A 13 13.84 -3.11 15.04
C ILE A 13 15.15 -3.39 14.32
N GLU A 14 15.35 -4.65 13.95
CA GLU A 14 16.47 -5.08 13.12
C GLU A 14 15.96 -5.49 11.74
N ILE A 15 16.59 -4.96 10.68
CA ILE A 15 16.29 -5.38 9.31
C ILE A 15 17.12 -6.63 9.01
N ILE A 16 16.48 -7.80 9.08
CA ILE A 16 17.15 -9.09 8.87
C ILE A 16 17.45 -9.33 7.38
N ARG A 17 16.55 -8.92 6.48
CA ARG A 17 16.69 -9.12 5.03
C ARG A 17 15.85 -8.13 4.23
N ILE A 18 16.36 -7.73 3.08
CA ILE A 18 15.61 -7.06 2.01
C ILE A 18 15.71 -7.95 0.77
N SER A 19 14.58 -8.27 0.14
CA SER A 19 14.53 -9.07 -1.09
C SER A 19 13.72 -8.35 -2.15
N GLU A 20 14.23 -8.32 -3.38
CA GLU A 20 13.46 -7.86 -4.52
C GLU A 20 12.46 -8.94 -4.95
N VAL A 21 11.23 -8.52 -5.24
CA VAL A 21 10.17 -9.41 -5.72
C VAL A 21 10.07 -9.27 -7.23
N PHE A 22 10.36 -10.34 -7.96
CA PHE A 22 10.17 -10.40 -9.40
C PHE A 22 9.00 -11.33 -9.76
N ASN A 23 7.89 -10.74 -10.21
CA ASN A 23 6.74 -11.46 -10.74
C ASN A 23 6.38 -10.87 -12.11
N PRO A 24 6.77 -11.52 -13.23
CA PRO A 24 6.61 -10.94 -14.56
C PRO A 24 5.14 -10.76 -14.96
N ILE A 25 4.23 -11.61 -14.46
CA ILE A 25 2.80 -11.50 -14.75
C ILE A 25 2.24 -10.23 -14.11
N VAL A 26 2.49 -10.04 -12.82
CA VAL A 26 2.01 -8.86 -12.07
C VAL A 26 2.69 -7.58 -12.57
N ASN A 27 4.00 -7.64 -12.85
CA ASN A 27 4.74 -6.49 -13.37
C ASN A 27 4.24 -6.05 -14.75
N ASN A 28 3.96 -6.99 -15.66
CA ASN A 28 3.42 -6.66 -16.97
C ASN A 28 2.02 -6.05 -16.87
N ALA A 29 1.15 -6.59 -16.02
CA ALA A 29 -0.17 -6.02 -15.77
C ALA A 29 -0.07 -4.58 -15.22
N TYR A 30 0.85 -4.34 -14.29
CA TYR A 30 1.14 -3.00 -13.77
C TYR A 30 1.55 -2.03 -14.88
N TYR A 31 2.50 -2.41 -15.74
CA TYR A 31 2.96 -1.56 -16.85
C TYR A 31 1.87 -1.31 -17.89
N GLN A 32 1.01 -2.29 -18.18
CA GLN A 32 -0.14 -2.10 -19.05
C GLN A 32 -1.12 -1.07 -18.49
N GLN A 33 -1.47 -1.16 -17.20
CA GLN A 33 -2.32 -0.17 -16.53
C GLN A 33 -1.69 1.21 -16.52
N LEU A 34 -0.37 1.31 -16.27
CA LEU A 34 0.34 2.57 -16.30
C LEU A 34 0.29 3.23 -17.69
N SER A 35 0.46 2.45 -18.77
CA SER A 35 0.33 2.95 -20.14
C SER A 35 -1.08 3.46 -20.44
N GLN A 36 -2.11 2.74 -20.00
CA GLN A 36 -3.51 3.18 -20.16
C GLN A 36 -3.77 4.50 -19.41
N MET A 37 -3.25 4.66 -18.19
CA MET A 37 -3.34 5.91 -17.43
C MET A 37 -2.66 7.07 -18.15
N GLN A 38 -1.49 6.83 -18.75
CA GLN A 38 -0.76 7.84 -19.53
C GLN A 38 -1.56 8.31 -20.75
N GLU A 39 -2.20 7.38 -21.46
CA GLU A 39 -3.05 7.67 -22.63
C GLU A 39 -4.29 8.47 -22.25
N VAL A 40 -4.97 8.09 -21.15
CA VAL A 40 -6.19 8.76 -20.68
C VAL A 40 -5.93 10.20 -20.27
N TRP A 41 -4.80 10.49 -19.61
CA TRP A 41 -4.53 11.83 -19.10
C TRP A 41 -3.77 12.74 -20.06
N GLY A 42 -2.95 12.18 -20.95
CA GLY A 42 -2.25 12.93 -21.99
C GLY A 42 -1.21 13.96 -21.51
N THR A 43 -1.01 14.13 -20.19
CA THR A 43 -0.07 15.08 -19.58
C THR A 43 0.59 14.54 -18.31
N ASP A 44 1.66 15.20 -17.86
CA ASP A 44 2.36 14.88 -16.61
C ASP A 44 1.44 15.03 -15.38
N ARG A 45 1.51 14.06 -14.48
CA ARG A 45 0.89 14.11 -13.16
C ARG A 45 1.82 14.76 -12.17
N GLN A 46 1.30 15.78 -11.50
CA GLN A 46 2.03 16.47 -10.45
C GLN A 46 2.25 15.54 -9.25
N PRO A 47 3.40 15.66 -8.56
CA PRO A 47 3.60 15.07 -7.26
C PRO A 47 2.52 15.52 -6.30
N ILE A 48 2.17 14.64 -5.38
CA ILE A 48 1.13 14.88 -4.39
C ILE A 48 1.83 15.50 -3.17
N PRO A 49 1.54 16.75 -2.77
CA PRO A 49 2.27 17.43 -1.69
C PRO A 49 2.28 16.64 -0.37
N GLU A 50 1.18 15.95 -0.08
CA GLU A 50 1.02 15.12 1.12
C GLU A 50 1.86 13.83 1.08
N MET A 51 2.40 13.49 -0.09
CA MET A 51 3.33 12.38 -0.33
C MET A 51 4.78 12.83 -0.38
N SER A 52 5.13 13.98 0.19
CA SER A 52 6.51 14.50 0.20
C SER A 52 7.53 13.53 0.82
N ARG A 53 7.08 12.60 1.67
CA ARG A 53 7.91 11.55 2.29
C ARG A 53 8.01 10.27 1.46
N ALA A 54 7.17 10.12 0.43
CA ALA A 54 7.23 8.97 -0.47
C ALA A 54 8.38 9.13 -1.45
N ILE A 55 9.05 8.04 -1.80
CA ILE A 55 10.10 8.06 -2.82
C ILE A 55 9.42 8.04 -4.19
N PRO A 56 9.53 9.09 -5.02
CA PRO A 56 8.93 9.10 -6.34
C PRO A 56 9.67 8.14 -7.26
N ILE A 57 8.90 7.42 -8.07
CA ILE A 57 9.41 6.51 -9.10
C ILE A 57 9.07 7.09 -10.47
N ARG A 58 9.94 6.86 -11.44
CA ARG A 58 9.67 7.16 -12.83
C ARG A 58 9.92 5.91 -13.65
N THR A 59 8.84 5.29 -14.14
CA THR A 59 8.95 4.12 -15.01
C THR A 59 9.26 4.52 -16.45
N ALA A 60 8.55 5.51 -17.00
CA ALA A 60 8.73 5.95 -18.39
C ALA A 60 9.54 7.25 -18.48
N TRP A 61 10.68 7.19 -19.17
CA TRP A 61 11.58 8.34 -19.36
C TRP A 61 11.21 9.19 -20.57
N ASP A 62 10.59 8.56 -21.57
CA ASP A 62 10.19 9.11 -22.87
C ASP A 62 8.71 9.50 -22.94
N ARG A 63 7.93 9.20 -21.90
CA ARG A 63 6.50 9.50 -21.80
C ARG A 63 6.19 10.43 -20.64
N ASN A 64 4.93 10.89 -20.62
CA ASN A 64 4.40 11.68 -19.51
C ASN A 64 4.63 10.98 -18.17
N ARG A 65 5.10 11.76 -17.20
CA ARG A 65 5.38 11.30 -15.85
C ARG A 65 4.08 11.02 -15.11
N MET A 66 3.95 9.80 -14.59
CA MET A 66 2.86 9.43 -13.70
C MET A 66 3.27 9.68 -12.24
N ASN A 67 2.30 9.85 -11.35
CA ASN A 67 2.54 10.03 -9.91
C ASN A 67 2.78 8.68 -9.22
N GLU A 68 3.81 7.97 -9.69
CA GLU A 68 4.29 6.70 -9.12
C GLU A 68 5.18 6.95 -7.90
N VAL A 69 5.00 6.17 -6.84
CA VAL A 69 5.77 6.28 -5.59
C VAL A 69 6.02 4.90 -4.97
N LEU A 70 7.02 4.79 -4.10
CA LEU A 70 7.18 3.65 -3.19
C LEU A 70 6.43 3.89 -1.88
N LEU A 71 5.62 2.92 -1.47
CA LEU A 71 4.85 2.95 -0.21
C LEU A 71 4.96 1.61 0.52
N PHE A 72 4.79 1.67 1.84
CA PHE A 72 4.75 0.49 2.70
C PHE A 72 3.34 -0.12 2.76
N HIS A 73 3.29 -1.44 2.87
CA HIS A 73 2.09 -2.22 3.15
C HIS A 73 2.43 -3.32 4.16
N GLY A 74 1.78 -3.28 5.32
CA GLY A 74 1.84 -4.35 6.31
C GLY A 74 0.63 -5.26 6.17
N CYS A 75 0.85 -6.56 6.30
CA CYS A 75 -0.20 -7.57 6.22
C CYS A 75 0.20 -8.84 6.98
N LYS A 76 -0.78 -9.74 7.16
CA LYS A 76 -0.56 -11.07 7.73
C LYS A 76 0.20 -11.98 6.76
N TRP A 77 0.80 -13.06 7.27
CA TRP A 77 1.59 -13.99 6.47
C TRP A 77 0.80 -14.63 5.32
N ASP A 78 -0.45 -15.05 5.55
CA ASP A 78 -1.30 -15.60 4.49
C ASP A 78 -1.54 -14.61 3.35
N SER A 79 -1.78 -13.33 3.69
CA SER A 79 -1.97 -12.26 2.71
C SER A 79 -0.68 -11.97 1.95
N LEU A 80 0.47 -11.97 2.62
CA LEU A 80 1.78 -11.74 2.01
C LEU A 80 2.02 -12.70 0.84
N PHE A 81 1.91 -14.00 1.06
CA PHE A 81 2.13 -15.00 0.00
C PHE A 81 1.09 -14.90 -1.13
N GLY A 82 -0.15 -14.54 -0.79
CA GLY A 82 -1.17 -14.19 -1.77
C GLY A 82 -0.74 -13.05 -2.68
N ILE A 83 -0.26 -11.95 -2.10
CA ILE A 83 0.20 -10.75 -2.80
C ILE A 83 1.44 -11.04 -3.65
N LEU A 84 2.43 -11.76 -3.13
CA LEU A 84 3.63 -12.12 -3.89
C LEU A 84 3.30 -12.92 -5.17
N ARG A 85 2.29 -13.80 -5.08
CA ARG A 85 1.90 -14.66 -6.20
C ARG A 85 0.97 -13.96 -7.21
N ARG A 86 0.01 -13.19 -6.73
CA ARG A 86 -1.13 -12.69 -7.53
C ARG A 86 -1.20 -11.16 -7.65
N GLY A 87 -0.34 -10.44 -6.94
CA GLY A 87 -0.46 -9.00 -6.78
C GLY A 87 -1.47 -8.63 -5.69
N PHE A 88 -1.66 -7.32 -5.50
CA PHE A 88 -2.63 -6.80 -4.55
C PHE A 88 -4.06 -7.03 -5.05
N ASP A 89 -4.92 -7.58 -4.19
CA ASP A 89 -6.35 -7.73 -4.46
C ASP A 89 -7.15 -6.85 -3.47
N PRO A 90 -7.73 -5.72 -3.94
CA PRO A 90 -8.47 -4.81 -3.09
C PRO A 90 -9.73 -5.44 -2.50
N ARG A 91 -10.26 -6.51 -3.10
CA ARG A 91 -11.42 -7.25 -2.55
C ARG A 91 -11.07 -7.95 -1.23
N LEU A 92 -9.80 -8.28 -1.01
CA LEU A 92 -9.32 -8.89 0.23
C LEU A 92 -8.93 -7.83 1.29
N GLY A 93 -8.82 -6.56 0.88
CA GLY A 93 -8.43 -5.46 1.75
C GLY A 93 -9.55 -5.02 2.68
N GLY A 94 -9.27 -4.96 3.99
CA GLY A 94 -10.20 -4.49 5.02
C GLY A 94 -11.15 -5.54 5.59
N ILE A 95 -11.08 -6.81 5.14
CA ILE A 95 -11.93 -7.90 5.66
C ILE A 95 -11.57 -8.25 7.12
N ASN A 96 -10.30 -8.10 7.53
CA ASN A 96 -9.82 -8.54 8.86
C ASN A 96 -9.32 -7.41 9.78
N THR A 97 -9.10 -6.20 9.26
CA THR A 97 -8.61 -5.04 10.02
C THR A 97 -9.30 -3.81 9.48
N GLY A 98 -10.20 -3.25 10.30
CA GLY A 98 -11.05 -2.07 10.05
C GLY A 98 -10.96 -1.42 8.66
N ALA A 99 -11.96 -1.66 7.82
CA ALA A 99 -12.17 -0.98 6.54
C ALA A 99 -12.62 0.48 6.72
N ALA A 100 -11.94 1.26 7.56
CA ALA A 100 -12.40 2.58 7.97
C ALA A 100 -12.58 3.54 6.80
N PHE A 101 -11.84 3.37 5.70
CA PHE A 101 -11.93 4.24 4.53
C PHE A 101 -12.41 3.50 3.29
N GLY A 102 -13.06 2.34 3.42
CA GLY A 102 -13.56 1.54 2.31
C GLY A 102 -12.81 0.22 2.10
N ILE A 103 -13.30 -0.60 1.19
CA ILE A 103 -12.67 -1.87 0.81
C ILE A 103 -11.58 -1.61 -0.23
N GLY A 104 -10.35 -1.99 0.10
CA GLY A 104 -9.20 -1.76 -0.76
C GLY A 104 -7.86 -2.06 -0.09
N CYS A 105 -6.78 -1.98 -0.86
CA CYS A 105 -5.42 -2.12 -0.36
C CYS A 105 -4.91 -0.78 0.22
N TYR A 106 -4.44 -0.81 1.45
CA TYR A 106 -3.97 0.37 2.18
C TYR A 106 -2.45 0.49 2.11
N PHE A 107 -1.97 1.68 1.78
CA PHE A 107 -0.54 1.97 1.67
C PHE A 107 -0.20 3.19 2.52
N THR A 108 1.05 3.28 2.98
CA THR A 108 1.51 4.40 3.79
C THR A 108 2.96 4.78 3.52
N THR A 109 3.29 6.05 3.74
CA THR A 109 4.67 6.57 3.70
C THR A 109 5.46 6.28 4.98
N VAL A 110 4.81 5.72 6.01
CA VAL A 110 5.38 5.55 7.35
C VAL A 110 5.45 4.06 7.69
N ALA A 111 6.66 3.51 7.76
CA ALA A 111 6.88 2.09 8.03
C ALA A 111 6.25 1.63 9.35
N SER A 112 6.33 2.41 10.44
CA SER A 112 5.73 2.04 11.73
C SER A 112 4.21 1.94 11.69
N LYS A 113 3.54 2.69 10.81
CA LYS A 113 2.10 2.55 10.61
C LYS A 113 1.78 1.26 9.87
N ALA A 114 2.60 0.86 8.90
CA ALA A 114 2.44 -0.43 8.23
C ALA A 114 2.76 -1.59 9.18
N ASP A 115 3.78 -1.47 10.02
CA ASP A 115 4.20 -2.50 10.98
C ASP A 115 3.07 -2.93 11.93
N ALA A 116 2.21 -1.98 12.33
CA ALA A 116 1.02 -2.26 13.14
C ALA A 116 0.00 -3.22 12.50
N TYR A 117 0.11 -3.49 11.19
CA TYR A 117 -0.73 -4.44 10.45
C TYR A 117 -0.02 -5.76 10.14
N THR A 118 1.20 -5.95 10.63
CA THR A 118 1.98 -7.19 10.46
C THR A 118 1.70 -8.18 11.58
N GLU A 119 1.96 -9.45 11.30
CA GLU A 119 1.81 -10.59 12.20
C GLU A 119 3.19 -11.19 12.49
N ARG A 120 3.48 -11.57 13.74
CA ARG A 120 4.72 -12.30 14.04
C ARG A 120 4.66 -13.70 13.45
N TRP A 121 5.80 -14.23 13.05
CA TRP A 121 5.90 -15.60 12.54
C TRP A 121 5.27 -16.62 13.51
N GLU A 122 5.50 -16.48 14.82
CA GLU A 122 4.94 -17.35 15.85
C GLU A 122 3.42 -17.27 16.03
N GLU A 123 2.79 -16.19 15.54
CA GLU A 123 1.35 -15.95 15.64
C GLU A 123 0.59 -16.57 14.45
N TRP A 124 1.29 -16.93 13.36
CA TRP A 124 0.66 -17.49 12.16
C TRP A 124 0.30 -18.97 12.34
N GLU A 125 -1.01 -19.26 12.43
CA GLU A 125 -1.57 -20.62 12.64
C GLU A 125 -1.26 -21.60 11.49
N GLY A 126 -1.02 -21.09 10.28
CA GLY A 126 -0.73 -21.90 9.07
C GLY A 126 0.75 -22.04 8.72
N ARG A 127 1.66 -21.65 9.63
CA ARG A 127 3.09 -21.55 9.30
C ARG A 127 3.73 -22.90 8.90
N PRO A 128 4.58 -22.94 7.87
CA PRO A 128 5.44 -24.08 7.60
C PRO A 128 6.35 -24.40 8.79
N ASN A 129 6.68 -25.67 8.98
CA ASN A 129 7.68 -26.08 9.96
C ASN A 129 9.09 -25.79 9.42
N CYS A 130 9.56 -24.57 9.63
CA CYS A 130 10.93 -24.14 9.31
C CYS A 130 11.51 -23.29 10.44
N GLU A 131 12.85 -23.30 10.53
CA GLU A 131 13.58 -22.57 11.55
C GLU A 131 13.75 -21.10 11.12
N ILE A 132 12.90 -20.24 11.66
CA ILE A 132 12.84 -18.79 11.42
C ILE A 132 12.59 -18.09 12.77
N PRO A 133 13.12 -16.87 13.02
CA PRO A 133 12.85 -16.14 14.25
C PRO A 133 11.36 -15.98 14.54
N ALA A 134 10.96 -16.26 15.78
CA ALA A 134 9.56 -16.27 16.23
C ALA A 134 8.88 -14.90 16.08
N ASP A 135 9.64 -13.83 16.32
CA ASP A 135 9.21 -12.43 16.24
C ASP A 135 9.35 -11.83 14.84
N LEU A 136 9.77 -12.61 13.84
CA LEU A 136 9.92 -12.13 12.47
C LEU A 136 8.58 -11.58 11.96
N ARG A 137 8.65 -10.38 11.38
CA ARG A 137 7.55 -9.70 10.68
C ARG A 137 7.99 -9.37 9.27
N CYS A 138 7.02 -9.15 8.38
CA CYS A 138 7.30 -8.77 6.99
C CYS A 138 6.51 -7.54 6.58
N LEU A 139 7.20 -6.61 5.90
CA LEU A 139 6.63 -5.43 5.29
C LEU A 139 6.88 -5.48 3.79
N LEU A 140 5.86 -5.15 3.00
CA LEU A 140 6.01 -4.94 1.57
C LEU A 140 6.33 -3.47 1.28
N VAL A 141 7.31 -3.25 0.40
CA VAL A 141 7.53 -1.95 -0.25
C VAL A 141 7.02 -2.09 -1.67
N ALA A 142 5.92 -1.41 -1.98
CA ALA A 142 5.23 -1.51 -3.25
C ALA A 142 5.42 -0.25 -4.09
N ARG A 143 5.57 -0.44 -5.41
CA ARG A 143 5.43 0.63 -6.39
C ARG A 143 3.93 0.87 -6.63
N VAL A 144 3.46 2.09 -6.42
CA VAL A 144 2.05 2.46 -6.51
C VAL A 144 1.88 3.66 -7.45
N ALA A 145 1.05 3.52 -8.49
CA ALA A 145 0.62 4.63 -9.33
C ALA A 145 -0.62 5.28 -8.70
N LEU A 146 -0.50 6.53 -8.25
CA LEU A 146 -1.50 7.12 -7.34
C LEU A 146 -2.79 7.59 -8.02
N GLY A 147 -2.79 7.81 -9.33
CA GLY A 147 -4.04 8.15 -9.98
C GLY A 147 -4.42 9.64 -9.87
N GLU A 148 -5.71 9.86 -10.01
CA GLU A 148 -6.41 10.94 -9.36
C GLU A 148 -6.68 10.52 -7.91
N ILE A 149 -6.33 11.40 -6.97
CA ILE A 149 -6.52 11.11 -5.56
C ILE A 149 -7.84 11.70 -5.11
N PHE A 150 -8.64 10.86 -4.46
CA PHE A 150 -9.80 11.29 -3.72
C PHE A 150 -9.53 11.25 -2.22
N GLU A 151 -9.99 12.28 -1.52
CA GLU A 151 -9.76 12.43 -0.10
C GLU A 151 -11.05 12.25 0.68
N LEU A 152 -11.00 11.36 1.68
CA LEU A 152 -12.10 11.16 2.61
C LEU A 152 -11.84 11.93 3.90
N ARG A 153 -12.82 12.73 4.31
CA ARG A 153 -12.80 13.48 5.57
C ARG A 153 -13.30 12.64 6.75
N GLU A 154 -14.20 11.70 6.46
CA GLU A 154 -14.82 10.81 7.43
C GLU A 154 -14.63 9.37 6.99
N ALA A 155 -14.64 8.47 7.98
CA ALA A 155 -14.56 7.05 7.74
C ALA A 155 -15.83 6.60 6.98
N ASP A 156 -15.65 5.98 5.82
CA ASP A 156 -16.74 5.42 5.03
C ASP A 156 -16.40 4.00 4.59
N ALA A 157 -16.80 3.03 5.41
CA ALA A 157 -16.61 1.61 5.15
C ALA A 157 -17.53 1.06 4.04
N SER A 158 -18.48 1.86 3.55
CA SER A 158 -19.39 1.44 2.48
C SER A 158 -18.74 1.53 1.10
N LEU A 159 -17.68 2.31 0.96
CA LEU A 159 -16.98 2.48 -0.32
C LEU A 159 -16.37 1.16 -0.79
N ARG A 160 -16.70 0.79 -2.02
CA ARG A 160 -16.15 -0.38 -2.75
C ARG A 160 -15.26 0.03 -3.92
N ARG A 161 -15.27 1.31 -4.25
CA ARG A 161 -14.49 1.92 -5.33
C ARG A 161 -14.22 3.38 -4.98
N PRO A 162 -13.11 3.97 -5.48
CA PRO A 162 -12.87 5.40 -5.36
C PRO A 162 -14.03 6.21 -5.95
N PRO A 163 -14.48 7.27 -5.27
CA PRO A 163 -15.50 8.18 -5.79
C PRO A 163 -15.08 8.84 -7.11
N THR A 164 -16.04 9.10 -7.99
CA THR A 164 -15.84 9.83 -9.23
C THR A 164 -16.20 11.31 -9.05
N GLY A 165 -15.26 12.23 -9.31
CA GLY A 165 -15.56 13.63 -9.62
C GLY A 165 -15.91 14.59 -8.46
N ALA A 166 -15.36 14.42 -7.25
CA ALA A 166 -15.60 15.35 -6.14
C ALA A 166 -14.38 16.23 -5.80
N ALA A 167 -14.65 17.50 -5.46
CA ALA A 167 -13.66 18.58 -5.31
C ALA A 167 -12.70 18.42 -4.10
N PRO A 168 -11.47 18.95 -4.16
CA PRO A 168 -10.47 18.78 -3.09
C PRO A 168 -10.86 19.53 -1.80
N GLY A 169 -10.69 18.87 -0.65
CA GLY A 169 -10.82 19.44 0.70
C GLY A 169 -9.52 19.32 1.52
N PRO A 170 -9.47 19.81 2.78
CA PRO A 170 -8.31 19.67 3.66
C PRO A 170 -8.32 18.36 4.52
N ILE A 171 -7.11 17.84 4.81
CA ILE A 171 -6.69 16.41 4.84
C ILE A 171 -6.75 15.66 6.18
N LYS A 172 -7.18 14.37 6.16
CA LYS A 172 -6.91 13.39 7.26
C LYS A 172 -6.41 11.97 6.88
N THR A 173 -6.84 11.26 5.83
CA THR A 173 -6.19 10.03 5.29
C THR A 173 -6.80 9.66 3.91
N ARG A 174 -6.05 8.99 3.01
CA ARG A 174 -6.41 8.81 1.58
C ARG A 174 -6.60 7.34 1.17
N LEU A 175 -7.67 7.10 0.40
CA LEU A 175 -7.83 5.92 -0.47
C LEU A 175 -7.07 6.17 -1.78
N TYR A 176 -6.34 5.17 -2.26
CA TYR A 176 -5.77 5.21 -3.62
C TYR A 176 -6.62 4.36 -4.54
N LYS A 177 -6.87 4.87 -5.74
CA LYS A 177 -7.38 4.04 -6.83
C LYS A 177 -6.25 3.12 -7.30
N ALA A 178 -6.11 1.96 -6.67
CA ALA A 178 -5.53 0.80 -7.34
C ALA A 178 -6.61 0.29 -8.32
N ILE A 179 -6.37 0.45 -9.62
CA ILE A 179 -7.31 -0.03 -10.63
C ILE A 179 -7.12 -1.55 -10.74
N ASP A 180 -8.15 -2.30 -10.36
CA ASP A 180 -8.27 -3.71 -10.69
C ASP A 180 -8.46 -3.85 -12.21
N GLY A 181 -7.64 -4.70 -12.83
CA GLY A 181 -7.91 -5.17 -14.18
C GLY A 181 -9.19 -6.01 -14.17
N ASN A 182 -10.13 -5.67 -15.05
CA ASN A 182 -11.27 -6.52 -15.40
C ASN A 182 -10.79 -7.83 -16.05
#